data_AF-A0A7C7GBX7-F1
#
_entry.id   AF-A0A7C7GBX7-F1
#
_cell.length_a   1.000
_cell.length_b   1.000
_cell.length_c   1.000
_cell.angle_alpha   90.00
_cell.angle_beta   90.00
_cell.angle_gamma   90.00
#
_symmetry.space_group_name_H-M   'P 1'
#
loop_
_entity.id
_entity.type
_entity.pdbx_description
1 polymer ?
#
loop_
_entity_poly.entity_id
_entity_poly.type
_entity_poly.pdbx_seq_one_letter_code
_entity_poly.pdbx_strand_id
1 'polypeptide(L)'
;MITKARFGHEITQRTYERYFQSAKDSEFSEFLAKDWAADDLGKADTQRVLNFSVMLMVDLFDIYDKVEQGLVETKHLDFRVHVLRTGIFRSPLGLRAWNFWKTTREKEFVDWFEQNIIDQEELEKLVNEMNEKDPKWKKEDSIIFRIDD
;
A
#
# COMPACT_ATOMS: atom_id res chain seq x y z
N MET A 1 -10.42 27.38 -6.89
CA MET A 1 -8.97 27.67 -6.77
C MET A 1 -8.47 27.62 -5.33
N ILE A 2 -9.09 28.33 -4.36
CA ILE A 2 -8.61 28.36 -2.96
C ILE A 2 -8.62 26.96 -2.29
N THR A 3 -9.69 26.18 -2.46
CA THR A 3 -9.83 24.84 -1.87
C THR A 3 -8.78 23.84 -2.37
N LYS A 4 -8.52 23.83 -3.69
CA LYS A 4 -7.52 22.95 -4.32
C LYS A 4 -6.10 23.30 -3.87
N ALA A 5 -5.78 24.58 -3.80
CA ALA A 5 -4.49 25.05 -3.29
C ALA A 5 -4.31 24.70 -1.81
N ARG A 6 -5.36 24.82 -0.99
CA ARG A 6 -5.34 24.45 0.43
C ARG A 6 -5.09 22.95 0.63
N PHE A 7 -5.84 22.08 -0.04
CA PHE A 7 -5.62 20.63 0.06
C PHE A 7 -4.23 20.23 -0.43
N GLY A 8 -3.79 20.76 -1.57
CA GLY A 8 -2.43 20.51 -2.08
C GLY A 8 -1.34 20.95 -1.09
N HIS A 9 -1.53 22.08 -0.42
CA HIS A 9 -0.61 22.56 0.62
C HIS A 9 -0.59 21.65 1.85
N GLU A 10 -1.75 21.27 2.39
CA GLU A 10 -1.87 20.37 3.54
C GLU A 10 -1.22 19.00 3.27
N ILE A 11 -1.41 18.45 2.08
CA ILE A 11 -0.79 17.18 1.64
C ILE A 11 0.73 17.29 1.56
N THR A 12 1.20 18.40 0.99
CA THR A 12 2.64 18.66 0.83
C THR A 12 3.30 18.82 2.21
N GLN A 13 2.69 19.60 3.11
CA GLN A 13 3.18 19.79 4.46
C GLN A 13 3.23 18.48 5.25
N ARG A 14 2.18 17.66 5.20
CA ARG A 14 2.16 16.33 5.84
C ARG A 14 3.27 15.42 5.31
N THR A 15 3.55 15.50 4.02
CA THR A 15 4.60 14.69 3.37
C THR A 15 5.99 15.13 3.85
N TYR A 16 6.27 16.44 3.84
CA TYR A 16 7.53 16.97 4.36
C TYR A 16 7.74 16.65 5.84
N GLU A 17 6.70 16.80 6.67
CA GLU A 17 6.77 16.50 8.09
C GLU A 17 7.13 15.03 8.32
N ARG A 18 6.51 14.10 7.59
CA ARG A 18 6.85 12.66 7.67
C ARG A 18 8.32 12.39 7.33
N TYR A 19 8.84 12.99 6.26
CA TYR A 19 10.26 12.83 5.89
C TYR A 19 11.20 13.42 6.95
N PHE A 20 10.89 14.62 7.44
CA PHE A 20 11.70 15.30 8.43
C PHE A 20 11.72 14.55 9.77
N GLN A 21 10.56 14.06 10.22
CA GLN A 21 10.47 13.24 11.43
C GLN A 21 11.19 11.91 11.25
N SER A 22 11.03 11.24 10.10
CA SER A 22 11.76 10.00 9.82
C SER A 22 13.26 10.19 9.90
N ALA A 23 13.78 11.30 9.36
CA ALA A 23 15.21 11.61 9.40
C ALA A 23 15.74 11.93 10.82
N LYS A 24 14.87 12.30 11.76
CA LYS A 24 15.24 12.66 13.14
C LYS A 24 15.01 11.53 14.15
N ASP A 25 14.04 10.66 13.88
CA ASP A 25 13.69 9.54 14.72
C ASP A 25 14.51 8.31 14.31
N SER A 26 15.53 8.01 15.11
CA SER A 26 16.42 6.87 14.87
C SER A 26 15.70 5.54 15.00
N GLU A 27 14.77 5.39 15.95
CA GLU A 27 14.02 4.14 16.12
C GLU A 27 13.12 3.89 14.92
N PHE A 28 12.46 4.93 14.42
CA PHE A 28 11.63 4.82 13.23
C PHE A 28 12.45 4.56 11.98
N SER A 29 13.61 5.20 11.82
CA SER A 29 14.56 4.92 10.73
C SER A 29 15.05 3.48 10.74
N GLU A 30 15.44 2.95 11.91
CA GLU A 30 15.84 1.56 12.07
C GLU A 30 14.71 0.60 11.69
N PHE A 31 13.47 0.90 12.10
CA PHE A 31 12.30 0.13 11.69
C PHE A 31 12.09 0.13 10.17
N LEU A 32 12.22 1.30 9.52
CA LEU A 32 12.10 1.43 8.05
C LEU A 32 13.20 0.69 7.29
N ALA A 33 14.38 0.52 7.90
CA ALA A 33 15.52 -0.18 7.29
C ALA A 33 15.48 -1.72 7.44
N LYS A 34 14.55 -2.26 8.24
CA LYS A 34 14.43 -3.72 8.43
C LYS A 34 14.03 -4.42 7.13
N ASP A 35 14.50 -5.65 6.96
CA ASP A 35 13.95 -6.56 5.95
C ASP A 35 12.58 -7.06 6.42
N TRP A 36 11.52 -6.51 5.83
CA TRP A 36 10.14 -6.85 6.21
C TRP A 36 9.65 -8.16 5.58
N ALA A 37 10.45 -8.77 4.70
CA ALA A 37 10.19 -10.08 4.13
C ALA A 37 10.91 -11.21 4.89
N ALA A 38 11.71 -10.89 5.91
CA ALA A 38 12.40 -11.88 6.72
C ALA A 38 11.41 -12.83 7.43
N ASP A 39 11.66 -14.15 7.32
CA ASP A 39 10.80 -15.20 7.89
C ASP A 39 10.78 -15.20 9.44
N ASP A 40 11.70 -14.49 10.09
CA ASP A 40 11.87 -14.41 11.55
C ASP A 40 11.46 -13.05 12.16
N LEU A 41 10.71 -12.24 11.43
CA LEU A 41 10.24 -10.93 11.92
C LEU A 41 9.43 -11.10 13.22
N GLY A 42 9.88 -10.43 14.29
CA GLY A 42 9.23 -10.51 15.60
C GLY A 42 7.75 -10.08 15.56
N LYS A 43 6.92 -10.58 16.48
CA LYS A 43 5.48 -10.26 16.52
C LYS A 43 5.21 -8.75 16.61
N ALA A 44 6.00 -8.03 17.40
CA ALA A 44 5.87 -6.58 17.54
C ALA A 44 6.24 -5.85 16.24
N ASP A 45 7.32 -6.26 15.57
CA ASP A 45 7.73 -5.69 14.29
C ASP A 45 6.71 -6.01 13.18
N THR A 46 6.18 -7.23 13.15
CA THR A 46 5.09 -7.62 12.24
C THR A 46 3.89 -6.68 12.39
N GLN A 47 3.49 -6.36 13.63
CA GLN A 47 2.39 -5.42 13.87
C GLN A 47 2.74 -3.99 13.44
N ARG A 48 3.98 -3.54 13.66
CA ARG A 48 4.46 -2.23 13.19
C ARG A 48 4.44 -2.13 11.67
N VAL A 49 4.93 -3.15 10.95
CA VAL A 49 4.89 -3.24 9.49
C VAL A 49 3.45 -3.20 8.99
N LEU A 50 2.54 -3.98 9.59
CA LEU A 50 1.13 -3.98 9.22
C LEU A 50 0.51 -2.59 9.40
N ASN A 51 0.66 -1.97 10.56
CA ASN A 51 0.09 -0.65 10.85
C ASN A 51 0.64 0.43 9.91
N PHE A 52 1.95 0.38 9.60
CA PHE A 52 2.57 1.32 8.67
C PHE A 52 2.06 1.12 7.24
N SER A 53 1.91 -0.13 6.80
CA SER A 53 1.35 -0.46 5.48
C SER A 53 -0.09 0.05 5.36
N VAL A 54 -0.91 -0.13 6.40
CA VAL A 54 -2.29 0.39 6.47
C VAL A 54 -2.33 1.91 6.39
N MET A 55 -1.45 2.60 7.12
CA MET A 55 -1.35 4.06 7.07
C MET A 55 -1.09 4.56 5.64
N LEU A 56 -0.19 3.91 4.90
CA LEU A 56 0.14 4.29 3.53
C LEU A 56 -1.00 3.98 2.54
N MET A 57 -1.72 2.87 2.74
CA MET A 57 -2.92 2.57 1.95
C MET A 57 -4.02 3.60 2.15
N VAL A 58 -4.36 3.93 3.39
CA VAL A 58 -5.39 4.93 3.68
C VAL A 58 -4.99 6.32 3.15
N ASP A 59 -3.69 6.67 3.22
CA ASP A 59 -3.17 7.89 2.57
C ASP A 59 -3.38 7.87 1.06
N LEU A 60 -3.08 6.74 0.40
CA LEU A 60 -3.29 6.59 -1.04
C LEU A 60 -4.78 6.69 -1.40
N PHE A 61 -5.66 6.03 -0.65
CA PHE A 61 -7.10 6.03 -0.91
C PHE A 61 -7.67 7.44 -0.85
N ASP A 62 -7.33 8.19 0.21
CA ASP A 62 -7.73 9.59 0.38
C ASP A 62 -7.23 10.49 -0.76
N ILE A 63 -6.02 10.25 -1.26
CA ILE A 63 -5.44 11.04 -2.35
C ILE A 63 -6.06 10.69 -3.70
N TYR A 64 -6.30 9.41 -3.97
CA TYR A 64 -6.99 8.95 -5.17
C TYR A 64 -8.37 9.62 -5.27
N ASP A 65 -9.18 9.50 -4.22
CA ASP A 65 -10.54 10.05 -4.19
C ASP A 65 -10.51 11.58 -4.38
N LYS A 66 -9.51 12.28 -3.83
CA LYS A 66 -9.32 13.73 -4.02
C LYS A 66 -8.85 14.11 -5.43
N VAL A 67 -8.08 13.27 -6.11
CA VAL A 67 -7.69 13.49 -7.51
C VAL A 67 -8.92 13.33 -8.41
N GLU A 68 -9.69 12.26 -8.22
CA GLU A 68 -10.92 12.00 -8.98
C GLU A 68 -11.94 13.13 -8.81
N GLN A 69 -12.06 13.69 -7.61
CA GLN A 69 -12.92 14.86 -7.34
C GLN A 69 -12.34 16.19 -7.85
N GLY A 70 -11.14 16.19 -8.45
CA GLY A 70 -10.46 17.40 -8.93
C GLY A 70 -9.96 18.33 -7.81
N LEU A 71 -9.96 17.87 -6.56
CA LEU A 71 -9.59 18.63 -5.37
C LEU A 71 -8.08 18.77 -5.19
N VAL A 72 -7.27 17.91 -5.83
CA VAL A 72 -5.81 17.97 -5.81
C VAL A 72 -5.24 17.66 -7.21
N GLU A 73 -3.95 17.91 -7.41
CA GLU A 73 -3.25 17.59 -8.67
C GLU A 73 -2.78 16.13 -8.68
N THR A 74 -2.83 15.48 -9.85
CA THR A 74 -2.41 14.08 -10.05
C THR A 74 -0.99 13.78 -9.58
N LYS A 75 -0.08 14.77 -9.62
CA LYS A 75 1.29 14.63 -9.09
C LYS A 75 1.34 14.14 -7.63
N HIS A 76 0.32 14.43 -6.83
CA HIS A 76 0.23 13.97 -5.46
C HIS A 76 -0.01 12.45 -5.40
N LEU A 77 -0.79 11.91 -6.32
CA LEU A 77 -1.06 10.48 -6.48
C LEU A 77 0.17 9.76 -7.06
N ASP A 78 0.77 10.31 -8.13
CA ASP A 78 1.95 9.74 -8.78
C ASP A 78 3.10 9.49 -7.79
N PHE A 79 3.31 10.44 -6.87
CA PHE A 79 4.31 10.29 -5.82
C PHE A 79 4.03 9.11 -4.88
N ARG A 80 2.78 8.91 -4.45
CA ARG A 80 2.41 7.75 -3.60
C ARG A 80 2.61 6.45 -4.36
N VAL A 81 2.18 6.39 -5.62
CA VAL A 81 2.36 5.22 -6.48
C VAL A 81 3.83 4.86 -6.57
N HIS A 82 4.71 5.83 -6.83
CA HIS A 82 6.15 5.60 -6.90
C HIS A 82 6.70 4.99 -5.59
N VAL A 83 6.39 5.60 -4.45
CA VAL A 83 6.84 5.12 -3.13
C VAL A 83 6.35 3.69 -2.85
N LEU A 84 5.08 3.40 -3.16
CA LEU A 84 4.47 2.10 -2.91
C LEU A 84 5.00 0.99 -3.84
N ARG A 85 5.32 1.32 -5.10
CA ARG A 85 5.97 0.38 -6.05
C ARG A 85 7.39 0.02 -5.65
N THR A 86 8.13 0.97 -5.08
CA THR A 86 9.54 0.77 -4.73
C THR A 86 9.76 0.05 -3.39
N GLY A 87 8.69 -0.27 -2.65
CA GLY A 87 8.76 -0.88 -1.32
C GLY A 87 7.58 -1.81 -0.99
N ILE A 88 7.33 -2.01 0.31
CA ILE A 88 6.17 -2.60 1.04
C ILE A 88 5.26 -3.61 0.32
N PHE A 89 4.68 -3.28 -0.83
CA PHE A 89 3.83 -4.18 -1.61
C PHE A 89 4.58 -5.29 -2.34
N ARG A 90 5.91 -5.25 -2.34
CA ARG A 90 6.75 -6.41 -2.69
C ARG A 90 6.91 -7.43 -1.56
N SER A 91 6.34 -7.19 -0.37
CA SER A 91 6.40 -8.14 0.76
C SER A 91 5.10 -8.93 0.91
N PRO A 92 5.14 -10.17 1.44
CA PRO A 92 3.94 -10.95 1.76
C PRO A 92 2.97 -10.23 2.70
N LEU A 93 3.48 -9.39 3.60
CA LEU A 93 2.66 -8.58 4.50
C LEU A 93 1.90 -7.47 3.76
N GLY A 94 2.56 -6.79 2.82
CA GLY A 94 1.92 -5.79 1.96
C GLY A 94 0.79 -6.41 1.14
N LEU A 95 1.03 -7.59 0.55
CA LEU A 95 0.01 -8.30 -0.22
C LEU A 95 -1.17 -8.76 0.64
N ARG A 96 -0.91 -9.32 1.83
CA ARG A 96 -1.97 -9.67 2.78
C ARG A 96 -2.81 -8.46 3.15
N ALA A 97 -2.17 -7.32 3.40
CA ALA A 97 -2.86 -6.09 3.71
C ALA A 97 -3.72 -5.61 2.51
N TRP A 98 -3.20 -5.71 1.28
CA TRP A 98 -3.99 -5.42 0.07
C TRP A 98 -5.21 -6.33 -0.07
N ASN A 99 -5.05 -7.64 0.08
CA ASN A 99 -6.15 -8.61 -0.03
C ASN A 99 -7.29 -8.32 0.96
N PHE A 100 -6.97 -7.79 2.14
CA PHE A 100 -7.99 -7.31 3.07
C PHE A 100 -8.71 -6.05 2.54
N TRP A 101 -7.96 -5.01 2.16
CA TRP A 101 -8.54 -3.71 1.80
C TRP A 101 -9.24 -3.68 0.44
N LYS A 102 -8.83 -4.50 -0.54
CA LYS A 102 -9.48 -4.52 -1.86
C LYS A 102 -10.97 -4.87 -1.78
N THR A 103 -11.37 -5.65 -0.76
CA THR A 103 -12.78 -6.02 -0.52
C THR A 103 -13.66 -4.83 -0.14
N THR A 104 -13.08 -3.72 0.31
CA THR A 104 -13.80 -2.52 0.75
C THR A 104 -13.74 -1.38 -0.28
N ARG A 105 -13.22 -1.62 -1.48
CA ARG A 105 -13.01 -0.59 -2.51
C ARG A 105 -13.79 -0.93 -3.78
N GLU A 106 -14.11 0.10 -4.55
CA GLU A 106 -14.79 -0.05 -5.82
C GLU A 106 -13.88 -0.72 -6.86
N LYS A 107 -14.48 -1.47 -7.79
CA LYS A 107 -13.74 -2.24 -8.79
C LYS A 107 -12.76 -1.37 -9.59
N GLU A 108 -13.17 -0.17 -9.97
CA GLU A 108 -12.34 0.77 -10.71
C GLU A 108 -11.04 1.12 -9.97
N PHE A 109 -11.12 1.39 -8.66
CA PHE A 109 -9.96 1.64 -7.83
C PHE A 109 -9.08 0.39 -7.67
N VAL A 110 -9.70 -0.78 -7.51
CA VAL A 110 -8.99 -2.07 -7.38
C VAL A 110 -8.17 -2.35 -8.63
N ASP A 111 -8.80 -2.25 -9.81
CA ASP A 111 -8.14 -2.45 -11.10
C ASP A 111 -6.99 -1.44 -11.28
N TRP A 112 -7.23 -0.17 -10.96
CA TRP A 112 -6.19 0.87 -11.02
C TRP A 112 -5.02 0.57 -10.08
N PHE A 113 -5.28 0.18 -8.84
CA PHE A 113 -4.25 -0.11 -7.84
C PHE A 113 -3.38 -1.29 -8.30
N GLU A 114 -4.00 -2.38 -8.73
CA GLU A 114 -3.32 -3.60 -9.15
C GLU A 114 -2.49 -3.39 -10.42
N GLN A 115 -2.88 -2.49 -11.32
CA GLN A 115 -2.09 -2.15 -12.51
C GLN A 115 -0.93 -1.18 -12.22
N ASN A 116 -1.12 -0.25 -11.28
CA ASN A 116 -0.18 0.85 -11.07
C ASN A 116 0.82 0.59 -9.95
N ILE A 117 0.47 -0.23 -8.96
CA ILE A 117 1.25 -0.40 -7.73
C ILE A 117 1.78 -1.83 -7.58
N ILE A 118 0.98 -2.84 -7.91
CA ILE A 118 1.41 -4.23 -7.83
C ILE A 118 2.03 -4.65 -9.16
N ASP A 119 3.26 -5.15 -9.12
CA ASP A 119 3.84 -5.84 -10.27
C ASP A 119 3.14 -7.20 -10.41
N GLN A 120 2.40 -7.39 -11.49
CA GLN A 120 1.57 -8.59 -11.71
C GLN A 120 2.44 -9.85 -11.85
N GLU A 121 3.62 -9.78 -12.47
CA GLU A 121 4.51 -10.94 -12.58
C GLU A 121 5.13 -11.30 -11.22
N GLU A 122 5.47 -10.29 -10.42
CA GLU A 122 6.01 -10.48 -9.07
C GLU A 122 4.93 -10.99 -8.09
N LEU A 123 3.69 -10.52 -8.26
CA LEU A 123 2.51 -10.98 -7.53
C LEU A 123 2.25 -12.48 -7.78
N GLU A 124 2.22 -12.90 -9.04
CA GLU A 124 2.00 -14.30 -9.39
C GLU A 124 3.06 -15.22 -8.76
N LYS A 125 4.33 -14.82 -8.79
CA LYS A 125 5.42 -15.55 -8.13
C LYS A 125 5.22 -15.63 -6.62
N LEU A 126 4.95 -14.50 -5.96
CA LEU A 126 4.75 -14.45 -4.51
C LEU A 126 3.53 -15.26 -4.06
N VAL A 127 2.41 -15.19 -4.79
CA VAL A 127 1.21 -15.98 -4.50
C VAL A 127 1.49 -17.48 -4.62
N ASN A 128 2.23 -17.89 -5.65
CA ASN A 128 2.64 -19.28 -5.81
C ASN A 128 3.53 -19.76 -4.65
N GLU A 129 4.55 -18.98 -4.28
CA GLU A 129 5.42 -19.28 -3.13
C GLU A 129 4.64 -19.37 -1.81
N MET A 130 3.69 -18.45 -1.58
CA MET A 130 2.83 -18.48 -0.39
C MET A 130 1.93 -19.71 -0.35
N ASN A 131 1.37 -20.11 -1.49
CA ASN A 131 0.52 -21.29 -1.64
C ASN A 131 1.28 -22.61 -1.49
N GLU A 132 2.58 -22.63 -1.79
CA GLU A 132 3.48 -23.75 -1.52
C GLU A 132 3.85 -23.84 -0.03
N LYS A 133 4.14 -22.70 0.61
CA LYS A 133 4.53 -22.64 2.02
C LYS A 133 3.37 -22.89 3.00
N ASP A 134 2.15 -22.44 2.66
CA ASP A 134 0.96 -22.64 3.50
C ASP A 134 -0.31 -22.84 2.66
N PRO A 135 -0.74 -24.10 2.43
CA PRO A 135 -1.85 -24.42 1.54
C PRO A 135 -3.23 -23.88 1.99
N LYS A 136 -3.36 -23.35 3.20
CA LYS A 136 -4.64 -22.81 3.71
C LYS A 136 -5.15 -21.64 2.86
N TRP A 137 -4.25 -20.91 2.21
CA TRP A 137 -4.58 -19.82 1.28
C TRP A 137 -5.24 -20.30 -0.01
N LYS A 138 -5.03 -21.57 -0.42
CA LYS A 138 -5.75 -22.19 -1.56
C LYS A 138 -7.25 -22.37 -1.32
N LYS A 139 -7.73 -22.29 -0.07
CA LYS A 139 -9.14 -22.52 0.29
C LYS A 139 -9.96 -21.24 0.41
N GLU A 140 -9.34 -20.07 0.47
CA GLU A 140 -10.06 -18.78 0.57
C GLU A 140 -10.32 -18.12 -0.80
N ASP A 141 -9.91 -18.76 -1.90
CA ASP A 141 -10.28 -18.40 -3.29
C ASP A 141 -11.78 -18.58 -3.60
N SER A 142 -12.62 -18.97 -2.64
CA SER A 142 -14.07 -19.04 -2.84
C SER A 142 -14.81 -17.72 -2.64
N ILE A 143 -14.13 -16.60 -2.39
CA ILE A 143 -14.77 -15.28 -2.44
C ILE A 143 -14.34 -14.57 -3.74
N ILE A 144 -14.87 -15.13 -4.83
CA ILE A 144 -15.26 -14.50 -6.09
C ILE A 144 -14.09 -13.93 -6.93
N PHE A 145 -13.32 -14.83 -7.53
CA PHE A 145 -13.05 -14.71 -8.96
C PHE A 145 -14.30 -15.18 -9.72
N ARG A 146 -15.16 -14.23 -10.10
CA ARG A 146 -16.02 -14.40 -11.27
C ARG A 146 -15.46 -13.48 -12.35
N ILE A 147 -14.48 -14.02 -13.05
CA ILE A 147 -14.37 -13.80 -14.49
C ILE A 147 -15.43 -14.73 -15.07
N ASP A 148 -16.47 -14.18 -15.67
CA ASP A 148 -17.20 -14.79 -16.79
C ASP A 148 -18.03 -13.69 -17.47
N ASP A 149 -17.75 -13.56 -18.78
CA ASP A 149 -18.39 -12.85 -19.90
C ASP A 149 -18.34 -11.32 -20.02
#